data_AF-X1R5S4-F1
#
_entry.id   AF-X1R5S4-F1
#
_cell.length_a   1.000
_cell.length_b   1.000
_cell.length_c   1.000
_cell.angle_alpha   90.00
_cell.angle_beta   90.00
_cell.angle_gamma   90.00
#
_symmetry.space_group_name_H-M   'P 1'
#
loop_
_entity.id
_entity.type
_entity.pdbx_description
1 polymer ?
#
loop_
_entity_poly.entity_id
_entity_poly.type
_entity_poly.pdbx_seq_one_letter_code
_entity_poly.pdbx_strand_id
1 'polypeptide(L)'
;ESVRDLKGKRVSVGMLGSTGENSWKKIMEILGWTYDDIVEEFTVHQTAIDQVRNRQIDAVIWPDAAGSASFTEIMQTGFARFVDLDDDIIEGMTKEMDFPFTLPAGAFPGQDKAVKTFAGSAVLA
;
A
#
# COMPACT_ATOMS: atom_id res chain seq x y z
N GLU A 1 -11.54 -8.14 -2.29
CA GLU A 1 -11.18 -7.32 -1.11
C GLU A 1 -10.60 -6.02 -1.64
N SER A 2 -10.91 -4.92 -0.97
CA SER A 2 -10.63 -3.53 -1.32
C SER A 2 -9.98 -2.83 -0.13
N VAL A 3 -9.52 -1.59 -0.32
CA VAL A 3 -9.06 -0.74 0.80
C VAL A 3 -10.16 -0.58 1.86
N ARG A 4 -11.43 -0.57 1.46
CA ARG A 4 -12.58 -0.40 2.36
C ARG A 4 -12.79 -1.58 3.31
N ASP A 5 -12.25 -2.75 2.96
CA ASP A 5 -12.30 -3.95 3.82
C ASP A 5 -11.27 -3.89 4.97
N LEU A 6 -10.44 -2.85 5.02
CA LEU A 6 -9.43 -2.65 6.06
C LEU A 6 -9.99 -2.12 7.38
N LYS A 7 -11.29 -1.79 7.48
CA LYS A 7 -11.85 -1.34 8.75
C LYS A 7 -11.66 -2.37 9.87
N GLY A 8 -11.10 -1.93 11.00
CA GLY A 8 -10.78 -2.75 12.16
C GLY A 8 -9.63 -3.75 11.95
N LYS A 9 -8.90 -3.66 10.82
CA LYS A 9 -7.76 -4.52 10.51
C LYS A 9 -6.45 -3.91 11.03
N ARG A 10 -5.45 -4.77 11.24
CA ARG A 10 -4.09 -4.37 11.59
C ARG A 10 -3.35 -3.99 10.31
N VAL A 11 -3.01 -2.72 10.16
CA VAL A 11 -2.45 -2.19 8.92
C VAL A 11 -1.11 -1.53 9.22
N SER A 12 -0.05 -2.03 8.59
CA SER A 12 1.22 -1.31 8.60
C SER A 12 1.14 -0.13 7.64
N VAL A 13 1.27 1.09 8.16
CA VAL A 13 1.12 2.33 7.38
C VAL A 13 2.47 2.98 7.01
N GLY A 14 3.58 2.33 7.35
CA GLY A 14 4.93 2.89 7.22
C GLY A 14 5.33 3.74 8.43
N MET A 15 6.56 4.23 8.46
CA MET A 15 7.05 5.05 9.58
C MET A 15 6.27 6.37 9.70
N LEU A 16 6.15 6.89 10.92
CA LEU A 16 5.65 8.25 11.16
C LEU A 16 6.43 9.27 10.30
N GLY A 17 5.71 10.10 9.56
CA GLY A 17 6.25 11.11 8.64
C GLY A 17 6.72 10.57 7.29
N SER A 18 6.64 9.26 7.05
CA SER A 18 7.02 8.66 5.77
C SER A 18 5.99 8.91 4.67
N THR A 19 6.40 8.70 3.41
CA THR A 19 5.47 8.69 2.28
C THR A 19 4.33 7.69 2.47
N GLY A 20 4.60 6.52 3.06
CA GLY A 20 3.57 5.53 3.39
C GLY A 20 2.48 6.10 4.29
N GLU A 21 2.88 6.75 5.38
CA GLU A 21 1.93 7.32 6.34
C GLU A 21 1.15 8.47 5.70
N ASN A 22 1.83 9.34 4.94
CA ASN A 22 1.20 10.47 4.28
C ASN A 22 0.20 10.02 3.21
N SER A 23 0.53 9.00 2.41
CA SER A 23 -0.40 8.37 1.48
C SER A 23 -1.62 7.81 2.22
N TRP A 24 -1.40 7.11 3.34
CA TRP A 24 -2.51 6.57 4.14
C TRP A 24 -3.42 7.67 4.70
N LYS A 25 -2.85 8.76 5.25
CA LYS A 25 -3.63 9.92 5.72
C LYS A 25 -4.51 10.49 4.62
N LYS A 26 -4.00 10.60 3.39
CA LYS A 26 -4.78 11.12 2.27
C LYS A 26 -5.89 10.16 1.83
N ILE A 27 -5.60 8.86 1.80
CA ILE A 27 -6.60 7.83 1.56
C ILE A 27 -7.71 7.89 2.61
N MET A 28 -7.36 8.04 3.89
CA MET A 28 -8.36 8.21 4.96
C MET A 28 -9.22 9.46 4.76
N GLU A 29 -8.62 10.61 4.39
CA GLU A 29 -9.36 11.84 4.08
C GLU A 29 -10.40 11.61 2.96
N ILE A 30 -10.00 10.93 1.88
CA ILE A 30 -10.87 10.60 0.75
C ILE A 30 -12.03 9.68 1.19
N LEU A 31 -11.75 8.71 2.06
CA LEU A 31 -12.73 7.75 2.55
C LEU A 31 -13.58 8.30 3.72
N GLY A 32 -13.25 9.48 4.26
CA GLY A 32 -13.86 10.01 5.48
C GLY A 32 -13.54 9.18 6.73
N TRP A 33 -12.36 8.56 6.77
CA TRP A 33 -11.88 7.72 7.87
C TRP A 33 -10.95 8.50 8.80
N THR A 34 -10.69 7.91 9.96
CA THR A 34 -9.67 8.32 10.92
C THR A 34 -8.82 7.10 11.31
N TYR A 35 -7.76 7.31 12.09
CA TYR A 35 -6.98 6.18 12.62
C TYR A 35 -7.82 5.22 13.47
N ASP A 36 -8.91 5.68 14.09
CA ASP A 36 -9.84 4.82 14.85
C ASP A 36 -10.56 3.78 13.97
N ASP A 37 -10.55 3.94 12.64
CA ASP A 37 -11.12 2.98 11.71
C ASP A 37 -10.20 1.77 11.45
N ILE A 38 -8.94 1.81 11.86
CA ILE A 38 -7.98 0.70 11.73
C ILE A 38 -7.21 0.46 13.04
N VAL A 39 -6.37 -0.57 13.08
CA VAL A 39 -5.32 -0.72 14.09
C VAL A 39 -3.99 -0.46 13.39
N GLU A 40 -3.46 0.74 13.50
CA GLU A 40 -2.26 1.15 12.77
C GLU A 40 -0.97 0.60 13.39
N GLU A 41 -0.03 0.23 12.52
CA GLU A 41 1.34 -0.05 12.91
C GLU A 41 2.32 0.81 12.10
N PHE A 42 3.19 1.53 12.81
CA PHE A 42 4.23 2.34 12.19
C PHE A 42 5.52 1.54 12.08
N THR A 43 5.78 0.98 10.91
CA THR A 43 6.90 0.04 10.74
C THR A 43 7.80 0.42 9.57
N VAL A 44 9.01 -0.13 9.59
CA VAL A 44 9.89 -0.18 8.42
C VAL A 44 9.55 -1.40 7.57
N HIS A 45 9.94 -1.35 6.29
CA HIS A 45 9.70 -2.42 5.32
C HIS A 45 10.03 -3.82 5.84
N GLN A 46 11.24 -4.05 6.35
CA GLN A 46 11.64 -5.37 6.84
C GLN A 46 10.76 -5.88 7.99
N THR A 47 10.37 -5.00 8.92
CA THR A 47 9.44 -5.35 10.00
C THR A 47 8.07 -5.73 9.46
N ALA A 48 7.52 -4.98 8.50
CA ALA A 48 6.24 -5.32 7.90
C ALA A 48 6.28 -6.67 7.15
N ILE A 49 7.38 -7.00 6.46
CA ILE A 49 7.55 -8.30 5.81
C ILE A 49 7.52 -9.43 6.85
N ASP A 50 8.26 -9.28 7.95
CA ASP A 50 8.25 -10.27 9.03
C ASP A 50 6.88 -10.39 9.70
N GLN A 51 6.16 -9.29 9.86
CA GLN A 51 4.79 -9.29 10.37
C GLN A 51 3.82 -10.01 9.44
N VAL A 52 3.97 -9.85 8.11
CA VAL A 52 3.20 -10.64 7.14
C VAL A 52 3.54 -12.13 7.26
N ARG A 53 4.82 -12.49 7.32
CA ARG A 53 5.26 -13.89 7.53
C ARG A 53 4.64 -14.51 8.78
N ASN A 54 4.56 -13.72 9.86
CA ASN A 54 4.03 -14.13 11.15
C ASN A 54 2.51 -13.91 11.31
N ARG A 55 1.81 -13.41 10.28
CA ARG A 55 0.37 -13.09 10.30
C ARG A 55 -0.03 -12.10 11.40
N GLN A 56 0.88 -11.19 11.73
CA GLN A 56 0.72 -10.15 12.75
C GLN A 56 0.02 -8.91 12.22
N ILE A 57 0.01 -8.71 10.90
CA ILE A 57 -0.74 -7.64 10.23
C ILE A 57 -1.57 -8.23 9.09
N ASP A 58 -2.62 -7.51 8.72
CA ASP A 58 -3.59 -7.92 7.70
C ASP A 58 -3.33 -7.19 6.36
N ALA A 59 -2.69 -6.03 6.40
CA ALA A 59 -2.31 -5.27 5.19
C ALA A 59 -1.08 -4.38 5.42
N VAL A 60 -0.48 -3.95 4.30
CA VAL A 60 0.58 -2.94 4.32
C VAL A 60 0.33 -1.87 3.26
N ILE A 61 0.47 -0.61 3.65
CA ILE A 61 0.55 0.53 2.74
C ILE A 61 2.01 0.72 2.35
N TRP A 62 2.31 0.60 1.06
CA TRP A 62 3.69 0.41 0.61
C TRP A 62 4.03 1.20 -0.65
N PRO A 63 4.33 2.51 -0.53
CA PRO A 63 4.88 3.28 -1.65
C PRO A 63 6.33 2.87 -1.92
N ASP A 64 6.57 2.24 -3.06
CA ASP A 64 7.91 1.83 -3.52
C ASP A 64 7.91 1.72 -5.06
N ALA A 65 9.10 1.63 -5.66
CA ALA A 65 9.23 1.53 -7.10
C ALA A 65 8.61 0.23 -7.64
N ALA A 66 8.00 0.28 -8.83
CA ALA A 66 7.32 -0.86 -9.47
C ALA A 66 8.24 -2.06 -9.83
N GLY A 67 9.55 -1.94 -9.61
CA GLY A 67 10.54 -3.03 -9.72
C GLY A 67 11.31 -3.30 -8.43
N SER A 68 10.82 -2.82 -7.27
CA SER A 68 11.52 -2.96 -5.99
C SER A 68 11.70 -4.42 -5.58
N ALA A 69 12.90 -4.75 -5.08
CA ALA A 69 13.19 -6.06 -4.51
C ALA A 69 12.33 -6.34 -3.25
N SER A 70 11.92 -5.29 -2.52
CA SER A 70 11.05 -5.42 -1.35
C SER A 70 9.69 -6.03 -1.70
N PHE A 71 9.12 -5.67 -2.85
CA PHE A 71 7.89 -6.28 -3.36
C PHE A 71 8.09 -7.76 -3.72
N THR A 72 9.23 -8.11 -4.30
CA THR A 72 9.55 -9.51 -4.55
C THR A 72 9.63 -10.29 -3.24
N GLU A 73 10.29 -9.74 -2.22
CA GLU A 73 10.47 -10.39 -0.93
C GLU A 73 9.14 -10.61 -0.19
N ILE A 74 8.28 -9.60 -0.12
CA ILE A 74 6.97 -9.74 0.55
C ILE A 74 6.06 -10.73 -0.19
N MET A 75 6.10 -10.77 -1.52
CA MET A 75 5.32 -11.72 -2.31
C MET A 75 5.85 -13.16 -2.14
N GLN A 76 7.16 -13.35 -1.98
CA GLN A 76 7.76 -14.65 -1.70
C GLN A 76 7.38 -15.25 -0.34
N THR A 77 6.81 -14.46 0.58
CA THR A 77 6.21 -15.00 1.80
C THR A 77 5.05 -15.97 1.53
N GLY A 78 4.41 -15.85 0.35
CA GLY A 78 3.21 -16.62 0.00
C GLY A 78 1.94 -16.20 0.75
N PHE A 79 2.01 -15.14 1.57
CA PHE A 79 0.89 -14.65 2.38
C PHE A 79 0.45 -13.23 2.00
N ALA A 80 1.08 -12.63 0.98
CA ALA A 80 0.74 -11.31 0.47
C ALA A 80 0.14 -11.40 -0.93
N ARG A 81 -0.68 -10.40 -1.25
CA ARG A 81 -1.17 -10.13 -2.60
C ARG A 81 -1.39 -8.64 -2.75
N PHE A 82 -1.27 -8.14 -3.97
CA PHE A 82 -1.68 -6.78 -4.28
C PHE A 82 -3.20 -6.66 -4.36
N VAL A 83 -3.71 -5.46 -4.08
CA VAL A 83 -5.14 -5.11 -4.08
C VAL A 83 -5.32 -3.90 -5.00
N ASP A 84 -6.31 -3.96 -5.88
CA ASP A 84 -6.70 -2.81 -6.70
C ASP A 84 -7.15 -1.65 -5.79
N LEU A 85 -6.72 -0.44 -6.13
CA LEU A 85 -7.30 0.76 -5.56
C LEU A 85 -8.60 1.10 -6.29
N ASP A 86 -9.59 1.53 -5.52
CA ASP A 86 -10.86 2.00 -6.04
C ASP A 86 -10.65 3.31 -6.82
N ASP A 87 -11.45 3.53 -7.86
CA ASP A 87 -11.23 4.63 -8.81
C ASP A 87 -11.33 6.01 -8.12
N ASP A 88 -12.16 6.15 -7.10
CA ASP A 88 -12.30 7.40 -6.33
C ASP A 88 -11.07 7.72 -5.47
N ILE A 89 -10.40 6.69 -4.95
CA ILE A 89 -9.12 6.83 -4.26
C ILE A 89 -8.06 7.30 -5.26
N ILE A 90 -7.97 6.65 -6.42
CA ILE A 90 -6.99 7.03 -7.46
C ILE A 90 -7.24 8.48 -7.89
N GLU A 91 -8.48 8.84 -8.25
CA GLU A 91 -8.84 10.20 -8.63
C GLU A 91 -8.53 11.24 -7.53
N GLY A 92 -8.75 10.88 -6.27
CA GLY A 92 -8.45 11.74 -5.13
C GLY A 92 -6.96 11.96 -4.92
N MET A 93 -6.15 10.91 -5.08
CA MET A 93 -4.69 10.96 -4.94
C MET A 93 -4.04 11.73 -6.09
N THR A 94 -4.56 11.60 -7.31
CA THR A 94 -3.93 12.16 -8.53
C THR A 94 -4.29 13.62 -8.82
N LYS A 95 -4.93 14.33 -7.87
CA LYS A 95 -5.29 15.75 -8.04
C LYS A 95 -4.10 16.70 -7.95
N GLU A 96 -3.03 16.29 -7.27
CA GLU A 96 -1.85 17.12 -7.06
C GLU A 96 -0.72 16.73 -8.01
N MET A 97 0.19 15.85 -7.57
CA MET A 97 1.40 15.49 -8.32
C MET A 97 1.49 14.00 -8.69
N ASP A 98 0.58 13.17 -8.17
CA ASP A 98 0.52 11.76 -8.51
C ASP A 98 -0.29 11.54 -9.80
N PHE A 99 -0.08 10.39 -10.45
CA PHE A 99 -0.78 10.00 -11.67
C PHE A 99 -1.31 8.56 -11.58
N PRO A 100 -2.41 8.22 -12.28
CA PRO A 100 -2.92 6.85 -12.32
C PRO A 100 -1.86 5.91 -12.88
N PHE A 101 -1.74 4.72 -12.30
CA PHE A 101 -0.79 3.71 -12.73
C PHE A 101 -1.44 2.32 -12.72
N THR A 102 -1.00 1.45 -13.62
CA THR A 102 -1.37 0.04 -13.60
C THR A 102 -0.11 -0.78 -13.52
N LEU A 103 0.06 -1.51 -12.42
CA LEU A 103 1.12 -2.50 -12.30
C LEU A 103 0.80 -3.66 -13.27
N PRO A 104 1.65 -3.94 -14.27
CA PRO A 104 1.38 -4.99 -15.24
C PRO A 104 1.26 -6.37 -14.58
N ALA A 105 0.47 -7.27 -15.16
CA ALA A 105 0.42 -8.67 -14.73
C ALA A 105 1.81 -9.32 -14.84
N GLY A 106 2.18 -10.16 -13.87
CA GLY A 106 3.45 -10.89 -13.86
C GLY A 106 4.66 -10.04 -13.50
N ALA A 107 4.47 -8.83 -12.95
CA ALA A 107 5.56 -8.00 -12.47
C ALA A 107 6.25 -8.61 -11.24
N PHE A 108 5.51 -9.34 -10.41
CA PHE A 108 6.03 -10.01 -9.21
C PHE A 108 5.54 -11.46 -9.10
N PRO A 109 6.24 -12.32 -8.33
CA PRO A 109 5.81 -13.70 -8.09
C PRO A 109 4.39 -13.76 -7.51
N GLY A 110 3.53 -14.61 -8.08
CA GLY A 110 2.14 -14.78 -7.60
C GLY A 110 1.18 -13.63 -7.94
N GLN A 111 1.62 -12.63 -8.71
CA GLN A 111 0.76 -11.54 -9.18
C GLN A 111 0.35 -11.77 -10.64
N ASP A 112 -0.65 -12.62 -10.86
CA ASP A 112 -1.08 -13.03 -12.21
C ASP A 112 -2.00 -12.03 -12.93
N LYS A 113 -2.46 -10.99 -12.21
CA LYS A 113 -3.41 -9.99 -12.72
C LYS A 113 -2.83 -8.60 -12.55
N ALA A 114 -3.05 -7.74 -13.54
CA ALA A 114 -2.70 -6.32 -13.44
C ALA A 114 -3.42 -5.67 -12.25
N VAL A 115 -2.80 -4.66 -11.65
CA VAL A 115 -3.31 -3.98 -10.44
C VAL A 115 -3.41 -2.48 -10.70
N LYS A 116 -4.61 -1.91 -10.53
CA LYS A 116 -4.88 -0.48 -10.61
C LYS A 116 -4.41 0.21 -9.33
N THR A 117 -3.63 1.27 -9.48
CA THR A 117 -3.08 2.07 -8.38
C THR A 117 -2.74 3.50 -8.86
N PHE A 118 -1.97 4.25 -8.10
CA PHE A 118 -1.35 5.52 -8.49
C PHE A 118 0.17 5.45 -8.30
N ALA A 119 0.89 6.37 -8.91
CA ALA A 119 2.32 6.54 -8.74
C ALA A 119 2.68 8.03 -8.68
N GLY A 120 3.76 8.33 -7.96
CA GLY A 120 4.36 9.66 -7.89
C GLY A 120 5.76 9.67 -8.50
N SER A 121 6.29 10.86 -8.77
CA SER A 121 7.67 11.01 -9.23
C SER A 121 8.64 11.05 -8.05
N ALA A 122 9.73 10.28 -8.13
CA ALA A 122 10.87 10.47 -7.23
C ALA A 122 11.59 11.77 -7.62
N VAL A 123 11.78 12.67 -6.65
CA VAL A 123 12.50 13.93 -6.84
C VAL A 123 13.86 13.84 -6.15
N LEU A 124 14.91 14.23 -6.85
CA LEU A 124 16.25 14.43 -6.29
C LEU A 124 16.38 15.91 -5.91
N ALA A 125 16.83 16.20 -4.69
CA ALA A 125 17.13 17.53 -4.19
C ALA A 125 18.59 17.63 -3.74
#